data_AF-A0AAD0TI79-F1
#
_entry.id   AF-A0AAD0TI79-F1
#
_cell.length_a   1.000
_cell.length_b   1.000
_cell.length_c   1.000
_cell.angle_alpha   90.00
_cell.angle_beta   90.00
_cell.angle_gamma   90.00
#
_symmetry.space_group_name_H-M   'P 1'
#
loop_
_entity.id
_entity.type
_entity.pdbx_description
1 polymer ?
#
loop_
_entity_poly.entity_id
_entity_poly.type
_entity_poly.pdbx_seq_one_letter_code
_entity_poly.pdbx_strand_id
1 'polypeptide(L)'
;MELTKAVLDCMQTLRRQLRDEQAVDIRLSQPDAILSMLNACAESQRDTTRELGEHLSILTGIRLKPPVLSEEELVRKYTQYAGPLRG
;
A
#
# COMPACT_ATOMS: atom_id res chain seq x y z
N MET A 1 6.16 -4.26 19.91
CA MET A 1 4.94 -4.54 19.13
C MET A 1 4.79 -6.05 19.08
N GLU A 2 3.66 -6.60 19.53
CA GLU A 2 3.39 -8.03 19.38
C GLU A 2 2.87 -8.30 17.96
N LEU A 3 3.66 -9.00 17.15
CA LEU A 3 3.24 -9.43 15.82
C LEU A 3 2.21 -10.55 15.97
N THR A 4 0.94 -10.23 15.72
CA THR A 4 -0.13 -11.23 15.73
C THR A 4 -0.02 -12.15 14.52
N LYS A 5 -0.63 -13.34 14.59
CA LYS A 5 -0.71 -14.27 13.45
C LYS A 5 -1.29 -13.60 12.19
N ALA A 6 -2.27 -12.71 12.37
CA ALA A 6 -2.87 -11.94 11.28
C ALA A 6 -1.85 -11.01 10.60
N VAL A 7 -0.98 -10.35 11.37
CA VAL A 7 0.09 -9.51 10.80
C VAL A 7 1.08 -10.36 10.02
N LEU A 8 1.52 -11.50 10.57
CA LEU A 8 2.49 -12.37 9.89
C LEU A 8 1.94 -12.95 8.58
N ASP A 9 0.68 -13.37 8.57
CA ASP A 9 0.01 -13.89 7.37
C ASP A 9 -0.13 -12.80 6.29
N CYS A 10 -0.53 -11.60 6.70
CA CYS A 10 -0.58 -10.42 5.83
C CYS A 10 0.80 -10.11 5.24
N MET A 11 1.84 -10.04 6.07
CA MET A 11 3.22 -9.78 5.62
C MET A 11 3.74 -10.85 4.64
N GLN A 12 3.40 -12.13 4.84
CA GLN A 12 3.82 -13.20 3.93
C GLN A 12 3.16 -13.09 2.56
N THR A 13 1.85 -12.83 2.54
CA THR A 13 1.07 -12.64 1.31
C THR A 13 1.60 -11.44 0.53
N LEU A 14 1.80 -10.34 1.24
CA LEU A 14 2.23 -9.06 0.68
C LEU A 14 3.66 -9.15 0.15
N ARG A 15 4.57 -9.85 0.85
CA ARG A 15 5.92 -10.16 0.33
C ARG A 15 5.87 -10.93 -0.99
N ARG A 16 4.98 -11.93 -1.11
CA ARG A 16 4.87 -12.72 -2.34
C ARG A 16 4.42 -11.86 -3.52
N GLN A 17 3.42 -11.01 -3.31
CA GLN A 17 2.92 -10.12 -4.35
C GLN A 17 3.97 -9.08 -4.77
N LEU A 18 4.66 -8.46 -3.81
CA LEU A 18 5.73 -7.51 -4.10
C LEU A 18 6.88 -8.14 -4.86
N ARG A 19 7.23 -9.39 -4.54
CA ARG A 19 8.25 -10.14 -5.27
C ARG A 19 7.80 -10.47 -6.69
N ASP A 20 6.57 -10.92 -6.86
CA ASP A 20 6.02 -11.30 -8.18
C ASP A 20 5.80 -10.06 -9.07
N GLU A 21 5.44 -8.91 -8.50
CA GLU A 21 5.15 -7.67 -9.22
C GLU A 21 6.39 -6.82 -9.48
N GLN A 22 7.22 -6.59 -8.46
CA GLN A 22 8.29 -5.60 -8.47
C GLN A 22 9.68 -6.21 -8.28
N ALA A 23 9.79 -7.55 -8.17
CA ALA A 23 11.03 -8.25 -7.81
C ALA A 23 11.62 -7.77 -6.46
N VAL A 24 10.80 -7.19 -5.58
CA VAL A 24 11.20 -6.69 -4.27
C VAL A 24 11.27 -7.86 -3.29
N ASP A 25 12.46 -8.10 -2.71
CA ASP A 25 12.67 -9.13 -1.69
C ASP A 25 12.85 -8.52 -0.30
N ILE A 26 11.86 -8.73 0.58
CA ILE A 26 11.82 -8.18 1.92
C ILE A 26 11.92 -9.32 2.94
N ARG A 27 12.92 -9.24 3.82
CA ARG A 27 13.10 -10.20 4.91
C ARG A 27 12.23 -9.84 6.10
N LEU A 28 11.37 -10.76 6.54
CA LEU A 28 10.48 -10.55 7.71
C LEU A 28 11.25 -10.29 9.02
N SER A 29 12.49 -10.77 9.12
CA SER A 29 13.34 -10.62 10.29
C SER A 29 14.04 -9.27 10.37
N GLN A 30 14.03 -8.46 9.30
CA GLN A 30 14.69 -7.16 9.33
C GLN A 30 13.86 -6.16 10.16
N PRO A 31 14.50 -5.26 10.92
CA PRO A 31 13.81 -4.35 11.83
C PRO A 31 12.77 -3.48 11.12
N ASP A 32 13.04 -3.11 9.86
CA ASP A 32 12.19 -2.23 9.06
C ASP A 32 11.32 -2.99 8.05
N ALA A 33 11.04 -4.27 8.28
CA ALA A 33 10.27 -5.11 7.35
C ALA A 33 8.91 -4.49 6.99
N ILE A 34 8.16 -4.04 8.00
CA ILE A 34 6.82 -3.45 7.80
C ILE A 34 6.92 -2.15 7.00
N LEU A 35 7.84 -1.25 7.37
CA LEU A 35 8.04 0.01 6.65
C LEU A 35 8.46 -0.22 5.19
N SER A 36 9.35 -1.18 4.96
CA SER A 36 9.78 -1.56 3.61
C SER A 36 8.62 -2.10 2.77
N MET A 37 7.76 -2.95 3.36
CA MET A 37 6.57 -3.49 2.68
C MET A 37 5.58 -2.39 2.33
N LEU A 38 5.31 -1.50 3.27
CA LEU A 38 4.38 -0.40 3.06
C LEU A 38 4.90 0.58 1.97
N ASN A 39 6.21 0.85 1.92
CA ASN A 39 6.79 1.68 0.87
C ASN A 39 6.61 1.04 -0.51
N ALA A 40 6.94 -0.25 -0.64
CA ALA A 40 6.77 -0.99 -1.89
C ALA A 40 5.30 -1.09 -2.32
N CYS A 41 4.37 -1.19 -1.35
CA CYS A 41 2.92 -1.08 -1.62
C CYS A 41 2.53 0.31 -2.15
N ALA A 42 3.12 1.39 -1.63
CA ALA A 42 2.82 2.74 -2.09
C ALA A 42 3.30 2.99 -3.53
N GLU A 43 4.38 2.31 -3.95
CA GLU A 43 4.92 2.35 -5.32
C GLU A 43 4.25 1.35 -6.27
N SER A 44 3.37 0.49 -5.76
CA SER A 44 2.67 -0.52 -6.57
C SER A 44 1.63 0.09 -7.48
N GLN A 45 1.58 -0.42 -8.71
CA GLN A 45 0.56 -0.08 -9.70
C GLN A 45 -0.69 -0.96 -9.57
N ARG A 46 -0.67 -1.95 -8.68
CA ARG A 46 -1.79 -2.87 -8.45
C ARG A 46 -2.61 -2.39 -7.26
N ASP A 47 -3.88 -2.10 -7.50
CA ASP A 47 -4.81 -1.70 -6.44
C ASP A 47 -4.87 -2.75 -5.32
N THR A 48 -4.85 -4.04 -5.66
CA THR A 48 -4.84 -5.14 -4.69
C THR A 48 -3.63 -5.11 -3.75
N THR A 49 -2.45 -4.73 -4.25
CA THR A 49 -1.22 -4.65 -3.46
C THR A 49 -1.28 -3.43 -2.53
N ARG A 50 -1.87 -2.33 -2.99
CA ARG A 50 -2.12 -1.12 -2.20
C ARG A 50 -3.12 -1.37 -1.07
N GLU A 51 -4.25 -2.03 -1.36
CA GLU A 51 -5.25 -2.41 -0.36
C GLU A 51 -4.67 -3.30 0.75
N LEU A 52 -3.79 -4.24 0.39
CA LEU A 52 -3.09 -5.07 1.37
C LEU A 52 -2.09 -4.27 2.22
N GLY A 53 -1.44 -3.26 1.64
CA GLY A 53 -0.62 -2.30 2.39
C GLY A 53 -1.44 -1.49 3.40
N GLU A 54 -2.65 -1.05 3.02
CA GLU A 54 -3.57 -0.39 3.94
C GLU A 54 -4.00 -1.33 5.08
N HIS A 55 -4.32 -2.58 4.75
CA HIS A 55 -4.69 -3.59 5.75
C HIS A 55 -3.55 -3.86 6.74
N LEU A 56 -2.31 -4.04 6.25
CA LEU A 56 -1.12 -4.20 7.10
C LEU A 56 -0.92 -2.97 8.00
N SER A 57 -1.14 -1.77 7.47
CA SER A 57 -1.06 -0.53 8.24
C SER A 57 -2.08 -0.49 9.37
N ILE A 58 -3.31 -0.98 9.13
CA ILE A 58 -4.38 -1.03 10.15
C ILE A 58 -4.01 -2.03 11.25
N LEU A 59 -3.53 -3.22 10.88
CA LEU A 59 -3.17 -4.26 11.85
C LEU A 59 -1.98 -3.87 12.72
N THR A 60 -1.00 -3.15 12.18
CA THR A 60 0.24 -2.77 12.88
C THR A 60 0.17 -1.39 13.54
N GLY A 61 -0.82 -0.57 13.16
CA GLY A 61 -0.89 0.84 13.55
C GLY A 61 0.16 1.73 12.89
N ILE A 62 1.01 1.17 12.01
CA ILE A 62 2.04 1.91 11.29
C ILE A 62 1.40 2.49 10.03
N ARG A 63 1.34 3.82 9.95
CA ARG A 63 0.82 4.53 8.77
C ARG A 63 2.00 5.04 7.97
N LEU A 64 2.07 4.66 6.69
CA LEU A 64 2.94 5.35 5.77
C LEU A 64 2.32 6.69 5.40
N LYS A 65 3.15 7.73 5.29
CA LYS A 65 2.69 9.01 4.77
C LYS A 65 2.17 8.74 3.36
N PRO A 66 0.89 9.01 3.05
CA PRO A 66 0.35 8.67 1.74
C PRO A 66 1.25 9.28 0.66
N PRO A 67 1.54 8.56 -0.44
CA PRO A 67 2.21 9.17 -1.56
C PRO A 67 1.41 10.41 -1.92
N VAL A 68 2.08 11.56 -2.00
CA VAL A 68 1.44 12.79 -2.46
C VAL A 68 0.98 12.47 -3.87
N LEU A 69 -0.32 12.15 -4.03
CA LEU A 69 -0.93 12.05 -5.34
C LEU A 69 -0.56 13.34 -6.04
N SER A 70 0.19 13.24 -7.15
CA SER A 70 0.50 14.41 -7.95
C SER A 70 -0.82 15.11 -8.28
N GLU A 71 -0.81 16.45 -8.29
CA GLU A 71 -2.03 17.26 -8.45
C GLU A 71 -2.90 16.77 -9.62
N GLU A 72 -2.28 16.23 -10.67
CA GLU A 72 -2.92 15.60 -11.83
C GLU A 72 -3.81 14.40 -11.49
N GLU A 73 -3.38 13.49 -10.60
CA GLU A 73 -4.16 12.31 -10.21
C GLU A 73 -5.36 12.70 -9.33
N LEU A 74 -5.18 13.70 -8.47
CA LEU A 74 -6.28 14.28 -7.70
C LEU A 74 -7.30 14.96 -8.61
N VAL A 75 -6.83 15.77 -9.57
CA VAL A 75 -7.69 16.43 -10.56
C VAL A 75 -8.45 15.40 -11.38
N ARG A 76 -7.82 14.31 -11.84
CA ARG A 76 -8.49 13.21 -12.55
C ARG A 76 -9.59 12.56 -11.72
N LYS A 77 -9.31 12.22 -10.46
CA LYS A 77 -10.29 11.61 -9.56
C LYS A 77 -11.49 12.54 -9.30
N TYR A 78 -11.27 13.85 -9.19
CA TYR A 78 -12.33 14.84 -8.99
C TYR A 78 -13.10 15.18 -10.28
N THR A 79 -12.42 15.31 -11.41
CA THR A 79 -13.04 15.63 -12.71
C THR A 79 -13.83 14.46 -13.29
N GLN A 80 -13.53 13.22 -12.90
CA GLN A 80 -14.33 12.05 -13.28
C GLN A 80 -15.76 12.09 -12.72
N TYR A 81 -16.03 12.86 -11.66
CA TYR A 81 -17.37 13.07 -11.09
C TYR A 81 -18.02 14.41 -11.48
N ALA A 82 -17.29 15.30 -12.14
CA ALA A 82 -17.84 16.55 -12.65
C ALA A 82 -18.45 16.31 -14.04
N GLY A 83 -19.61 15.65 -14.07
CA GLY A 83 -20.49 15.67 -15.24
C GLY A 83 -20.83 17.12 -15.63
N PRO A 84 -21.22 17.38 -16.89
CA PRO A 84 -21.43 18.76 -17.35
C PRO A 84 -22.48 19.42 -16.48
N LEU A 85 -22.09 20.49 -15.79
CA LEU A 85 -22.99 21.42 -15.13
C LEU A 85 -23.90 21.99 -16.24
N ARG A 86 -25.04 21.33 -16.47
CA ARG A 86 -26.10 21.85 -17.33
C ARG A 86 -26.66 23.08 -16.59
N GLY A 87 -26.24 24.25 -17.04
CA GLY A 87 -26.89 25.52 -16.74
C GLY A 87 -28.26 25.63 -17.37
#